data_AF-A0A934AWL8-F1
#
_entry.id   AF-A0A934AWL8-F1
#
_cell.length_a   1.000
_cell.length_b   1.000
_cell.length_c   1.000
_cell.angle_alpha   90.00
_cell.angle_beta   90.00
_cell.angle_gamma   90.00
#
_symmetry.space_group_name_H-M   'P 1'
#
loop_
_entity.id
_entity.type
_entity.pdbx_description
1 polymer ?
#
loop_
_entity_poly.entity_id
_entity_poly.type
_entity_poly.pdbx_seq_one_letter_code
_entity_poly.pdbx_strand_id
1 'polypeptide(L)'
;MKKSDISPVLVNIGFGNVVASAKVVSIVTPGSAPMKRIREEAKKAGKLVDATQGRRTRSIIITESNHIILSALQAETITQRFLEGKGGGDDEEQ
;
A
#
# COMPACT_ATOMS: atom_id res chain seq x y z
N MET A 1 8.46 32.11 2.25
CA MET A 1 8.47 30.73 1.74
C MET A 1 7.11 30.09 1.98
N LYS A 2 6.35 29.75 0.93
CA LYS A 2 5.16 28.90 1.10
C LYS A 2 5.67 27.53 1.55
N LYS A 3 5.39 27.12 2.79
CA LYS A 3 5.34 25.68 3.09
C LYS A 3 4.22 25.16 2.20
N SER A 4 4.56 24.39 1.18
CA SER A 4 3.56 23.54 0.55
C SER A 4 3.10 22.57 1.64
N ASP A 5 1.89 22.78 2.17
CA ASP A 5 1.24 21.83 3.04
C ASP A 5 0.92 20.58 2.22
N ILE A 6 1.94 19.74 2.00
CA ILE A 6 1.79 18.43 1.37
C ILE A 6 1.09 17.55 2.40
N SER A 7 -0.23 17.66 2.43
CA SER A 7 -1.06 16.71 3.14
C SER A 7 -0.74 15.31 2.59
N PRO A 8 -0.33 14.36 3.44
CA PRO A 8 0.08 13.05 2.95
C PRO A 8 -1.11 12.38 2.26
N VAL A 9 -0.93 12.02 0.99
CA VAL A 9 -1.94 11.25 0.24
C VAL A 9 -2.06 9.88 0.87
N LEU A 10 -3.21 9.61 1.49
CA LEU A 10 -3.54 8.33 2.10
C LEU A 10 -4.41 7.52 1.14
N VAL A 11 -4.05 6.24 0.94
CA VAL A 11 -4.81 5.33 0.09
C VAL A 11 -5.44 4.24 0.93
N ASN A 12 -6.76 4.07 0.79
CA ASN A 12 -7.49 2.99 1.44
C ASN A 12 -7.08 1.62 0.86
N ILE A 13 -6.70 0.70 1.74
CA ILE A 13 -6.28 -0.67 1.39
C ILE A 13 -7.24 -1.73 1.95
N GLY A 14 -8.43 -1.32 2.40
CA GLY A 14 -9.52 -2.19 2.86
C GLY A 14 -9.83 -2.03 4.34
N PHE A 15 -11.11 -2.19 4.70
CA PHE A 15 -11.61 -2.15 6.10
C PHE A 15 -11.19 -0.91 6.91
N GLY A 16 -11.16 0.26 6.27
CA GLY A 16 -10.72 1.49 6.91
C GLY A 16 -9.20 1.61 7.13
N ASN A 17 -8.42 0.60 6.74
CA ASN A 17 -6.96 0.67 6.77
C ASN A 17 -6.46 1.51 5.59
N VAL A 18 -5.45 2.34 5.86
CA VAL A 18 -4.86 3.25 4.88
C VAL A 18 -3.34 3.13 4.89
N VAL A 19 -2.71 3.47 3.77
CA VAL A 19 -1.26 3.59 3.66
C VAL A 19 -0.89 4.96 3.12
N ALA A 20 0.27 5.49 3.54
CA ALA A 20 0.83 6.68 2.93
C ALA A 20 1.33 6.35 1.52
N SER A 21 0.73 6.97 0.50
CA SER A 21 1.05 6.69 -0.90
C SER A 21 2.52 6.88 -1.19
N ALA A 22 3.10 7.96 -0.65
CA ALA A 22 4.51 8.32 -0.82
C ALA A 22 5.49 7.32 -0.19
N LYS A 23 5.02 6.32 0.56
CA LYS A 23 5.86 5.31 1.24
C LYS A 23 5.73 3.91 0.65
N VAL A 24 4.90 3.73 -0.38
CA VAL A 24 4.72 2.45 -1.05
C VAL A 24 5.69 2.33 -2.22
N VAL A 25 6.47 1.25 -2.23
CA VAL A 25 7.41 0.89 -3.29
C VAL A 25 6.73 0.02 -4.35
N SER A 26 5.91 -0.94 -3.93
CA SER A 26 5.22 -1.84 -4.86
C SER A 26 3.97 -2.48 -4.26
N ILE A 27 3.02 -2.82 -5.12
CA ILE A 27 1.82 -3.62 -4.82
C ILE A 27 1.90 -4.89 -5.67
N VAL A 28 1.87 -6.06 -5.03
CA VAL A 28 2.07 -7.36 -5.71
C VAL A 28 1.06 -8.40 -5.25
N THR A 29 0.88 -9.46 -6.03
CA THR A 29 -0.02 -10.57 -5.70
C THR A 29 0.68 -11.63 -4.84
N PRO A 30 0.00 -12.31 -3.90
CA PRO A 30 0.65 -13.20 -2.92
C PRO A 30 0.94 -14.63 -3.43
N GLY A 31 0.68 -14.93 -4.71
CA GLY A 31 0.52 -16.30 -5.21
C GLY A 31 1.79 -17.15 -5.34
N SER A 32 2.99 -16.53 -5.31
CA SER A 32 4.24 -17.22 -5.62
C SER A 32 5.06 -17.62 -4.38
N ALA A 33 5.95 -18.61 -4.52
CA ALA A 33 6.86 -19.01 -3.44
C ALA A 33 7.75 -17.86 -2.91
N PRO A 34 8.30 -16.96 -3.76
CA PRO A 34 8.99 -15.75 -3.27
C PRO A 34 8.12 -14.86 -2.38
N MET A 35 6.83 -14.69 -2.71
CA MET A 35 5.92 -13.86 -1.92
C MET A 35 5.62 -14.46 -0.55
N LYS A 36 5.53 -15.80 -0.48
CA LYS A 36 5.46 -16.51 0.81
C LYS A 36 6.71 -16.24 1.64
N ARG A 37 7.91 -16.29 1.04
CA ARG A 37 9.18 -16.02 1.75
C ARG A 37 9.23 -14.60 2.33
N ILE A 38 8.91 -13.59 1.54
CA ILE A 38 8.90 -12.18 1.99
C ILE A 38 7.97 -11.98 3.19
N ARG A 39 6.77 -12.59 3.18
CA ARG A 39 5.84 -12.50 4.32
C ARG A 39 6.44 -13.12 5.59
N GLU A 40 7.03 -14.31 5.48
CA GLU A 40 7.64 -14.97 6.64
C GLU A 40 8.87 -14.20 7.16
N GLU A 41 9.69 -13.64 6.27
CA GLU A 41 10.82 -12.78 6.62
C GLU A 41 10.37 -11.53 7.35
N ALA A 42 9.34 -10.83 6.84
CA ALA A 42 8.77 -9.66 7.51
C ALA A 42 8.15 -10.01 8.86
N LYS A 43 7.50 -11.18 8.99
CA LYS A 43 6.97 -11.66 10.27
C LYS A 43 8.08 -11.86 11.30
N LYS A 44 9.16 -12.54 10.90
CA LYS A 44 10.34 -12.75 11.76
C LYS A 44 11.01 -11.44 12.16
N ALA A 45 11.03 -10.47 11.25
CA ALA A 45 11.60 -9.14 11.49
C ALA A 45 10.67 -8.19 12.27
N GLY A 46 9.45 -8.60 12.65
CA GLY A 46 8.48 -7.73 13.30
C GLY A 46 7.93 -6.60 12.40
N LYS A 47 8.04 -6.77 11.08
CA LYS A 47 7.67 -5.78 10.05
C LYS A 47 6.42 -6.16 9.24
N LEU A 48 5.76 -7.25 9.61
CA LEU A 48 4.51 -7.68 8.96
C LEU A 48 3.33 -6.94 9.60
N VAL A 49 2.53 -6.27 8.77
CA VAL A 49 1.26 -5.65 9.17
C VAL A 49 0.12 -6.41 8.49
N ASP A 50 -0.78 -6.99 9.25
CA ASP A 50 -1.95 -7.69 8.72
C ASP A 50 -3.17 -6.77 8.70
N ALA A 51 -3.54 -6.27 7.52
CA ALA A 51 -4.75 -5.46 7.29
C ALA A 51 -5.88 -6.27 6.64
N THR A 52 -5.84 -7.61 6.71
CA THR A 52 -6.81 -8.48 6.02
C THR A 52 -8.12 -8.67 6.79
N GLN A 53 -8.15 -8.37 8.10
CA GLN A 53 -9.28 -8.63 8.99
C GLN A 53 -9.73 -10.11 8.96
N GLY A 54 -8.76 -11.03 8.97
CA GLY A 54 -9.00 -12.48 8.95
C GLY A 54 -9.43 -13.04 7.59
N ARG A 55 -9.47 -12.21 6.54
CA ARG A 55 -9.81 -12.66 5.18
C ARG A 55 -8.57 -13.12 4.42
N ARG A 56 -8.81 -13.83 3.31
CA ARG A 56 -7.73 -14.25 2.41
C ARG A 56 -6.92 -13.04 1.94
N THR A 57 -5.61 -13.08 2.13
CA THR A 57 -4.67 -12.13 1.51
C THR A 57 -4.83 -12.17 0.00
N ARG A 58 -5.16 -11.04 -0.61
CA ARG A 58 -5.30 -10.87 -2.07
C ARG A 58 -4.22 -9.96 -2.65
N SER A 59 -3.53 -9.19 -1.82
CA SER A 59 -2.38 -8.38 -2.22
C SER A 59 -1.38 -8.21 -1.08
N ILE A 60 -0.16 -7.86 -1.46
CA ILE A 60 0.95 -7.52 -0.58
C ILE A 60 1.45 -6.14 -1.00
N ILE A 61 1.57 -5.22 -0.05
CA ILE A 61 2.11 -3.89 -0.25
C ILE A 61 3.49 -3.85 0.41
N ILE A 62 4.49 -3.39 -0.33
CA ILE A 62 5.87 -3.24 0.14
C ILE A 62 6.16 -1.76 0.30
N THR A 63 6.70 -1.39 1.46
CA THR A 63 7.04 0.01 1.77
C THR A 63 8.55 0.25 1.77
N GLU A 64 8.97 1.52 1.69
CA GLU A 64 10.39 1.92 1.74
C GLU A 64 11.10 1.44 3.02
N SER A 65 10.34 1.32 4.11
CA SER A 65 10.84 0.85 5.41
C SER A 65 10.95 -0.68 5.53
N ASN A 66 10.68 -1.39 4.43
CA ASN A 66 10.55 -2.85 4.33
C ASN A 66 9.42 -3.43 5.21
N HIS A 67 8.43 -2.62 5.60
CA HIS A 67 7.17 -3.18 6.11
C HIS A 67 6.42 -3.85 4.97
N ILE A 68 5.89 -5.03 5.27
CA ILE A 68 5.05 -5.82 4.37
C ILE A 68 3.64 -5.75 4.92
N ILE A 69 2.73 -5.16 4.15
CA ILE A 69 1.34 -4.96 4.54
C ILE A 69 0.47 -5.92 3.73
N LEU A 70 -0.25 -6.80 4.41
CA LEU A 70 -1.18 -7.74 3.77
C LEU A 70 -2.55 -7.09 3.65
N SER A 71 -3.14 -7.14 2.46
CA SER A 71 -4.50 -6.66 2.25
C SER A 71 -5.40 -7.75 1.68
N ALA A 72 -6.67 -7.70 2.08
CA ALA A 72 -7.70 -8.51 1.48
C ALA A 72 -8.30 -7.87 0.22
N LEU A 73 -7.81 -6.74 -0.29
CA LEU A 73 -8.18 -6.22 -1.60
C LEU A 73 -7.26 -6.77 -2.68
N GLN A 74 -7.75 -6.83 -3.91
CA GLN A 74 -6.94 -7.19 -5.08
C GLN A 74 -5.88 -6.13 -5.35
N ALA A 75 -4.73 -6.53 -5.89
CA ALA A 75 -3.65 -5.60 -6.20
C ALA A 75 -4.13 -4.52 -7.17
N GLU A 76 -4.90 -4.92 -8.17
CA GLU A 76 -5.49 -4.06 -9.20
C GLU A 76 -6.38 -2.98 -8.59
N THR A 77 -7.24 -3.33 -7.61
CA THR A 77 -8.10 -2.38 -6.91
C THR A 77 -7.30 -1.32 -6.14
N ILE A 78 -6.21 -1.73 -5.50
CA ILE A 78 -5.35 -0.79 -4.76
C ILE A 78 -4.60 0.09 -5.76
N THR A 79 -4.05 -0.47 -6.83
CA THR A 79 -3.39 0.28 -7.89
C THR A 79 -4.29 1.36 -8.49
N GLN A 80 -5.56 1.03 -8.79
CA GLN A 80 -6.53 2.02 -9.27
C GLN A 80 -6.67 3.21 -8.31
N ARG A 81 -6.80 2.95 -7.00
CA ARG A 81 -6.90 4.03 -6.00
C ARG A 81 -5.64 4.88 -5.89
N PHE A 82 -4.46 4.29 -6.10
CA PHE A 82 -3.20 5.04 -6.18
C PHE A 82 -3.13 5.94 -7.41
N LEU A 83 -3.73 5.52 -8.52
CA LEU A 83 -3.82 6.31 -9.74
C LEU A 83 -4.88 7.42 -9.62
N GLU A 84 -6.03 7.14 -9.00
CA GLU A 84 -7.09 8.11 -8.74
C GLU A 84 -6.67 9.19 -7.72
N GLY A 85 -5.90 8.81 -6.69
CA GLY A 85 -5.37 9.74 -5.68
C GLY A 85 -4.35 10.76 -6.22
N LYS A 86 -3.98 10.68 -7.50
CA LYS A 86 -3.17 11.70 -8.18
C LYS A 86 -4.01 12.82 -8.83
N GLY A 87 -5.34 12.72 -8.84
CA GLY A 87 -6.22 13.68 -9.53
C GLY A 87 -6.66 14.91 -8.71
N GLY A 88 -5.86 15.38 -7.75
CA GLY A 88 -6.26 16.46 -6.84
C GLY A 88 -5.24 17.60 -6.66
N GLY A 89 -4.22 17.70 -7.52
CA GLY A 89 -3.10 18.62 -7.31
C GLY A 89 -2.65 19.46 -8.49
N ASP A 90 -2.76 19.00 -9.75
CA ASP A 90 -2.01 19.61 -10.85
C ASP A 90 -2.84 19.78 -12.15
N ASP A 91 -4.10 20.21 -12.06
CA ASP A 91 -4.89 20.70 -13.21
C ASP A 91 -5.12 22.23 -13.11
N GLU A 92 -4.07 22.99 -12.81
CA GLU A 92 -3.97 24.42 -13.14
C GLU A 92 -2.78 24.60 -14.10
N GLU A 93 -2.99 24.40 -15.41
CA GLU A 93 -2.36 25.14 -16.52
C GLU A 93 -2.75 24.53 -17.89
N GLN A 94 -3.87 25.00 -18.46
CA GLN A 94 -3.96 25.67 -19.77
C GLN A 94 -5.39 26.11 -20.08
#